data_AF-A0A7Y2XI31-F1
#
_entry.id   AF-A0A7Y2XI31-F1
#
_cell.length_a   1.000
_cell.length_b   1.000
_cell.length_c   1.000
_cell.angle_alpha   90.00
_cell.angle_beta   90.00
_cell.angle_gamma   90.00
#
_symmetry.space_group_name_H-M   'P 1'
#
loop_
_entity.id
_entity.type
_entity.pdbx_description
1 polymer ?
#
loop_
_entity_poly.entity_id
_entity_poly.type
_entity_poly.pdbx_seq_one_letter_code
_entity_poly.pdbx_strand_id
1 'polypeptide(L)'
;MANERTFDLDFVNNATGAPGPDGKVDASGTHFLNPLSLLTTRDNGRQGQIDLSVLAASLGSIDANGDSLPDLDASTISYAGVSLGSIMGTPFTAVEPLVPNAFLSAPAGGLARAFEASPTFGPRLRAGLAAAGLQPGTASYELFFTAFQTVLDSMDPINWIAEAANFNSILLHEIIGDTVFPNSVATAPLSGTEPLIRASGLTQYSSTQTSATGVDAAGKFLPPATHGSLLDPAAAPASTAEMQKQMASFVASRGKAVVVENSATMEPVATPTAAAADDQGGDQ
;
A
#
# COMPACT_ATOMS: atom_id res chain seq x y z
N MET A 1 -10.79 -21.39 22.72
CA MET A 1 -11.51 -20.26 22.10
C MET A 1 -10.51 -19.16 21.90
N ALA A 2 -10.24 -18.77 20.65
CA ALA A 2 -9.37 -17.64 20.39
C ALA A 2 -10.09 -16.36 20.83
N ASN A 3 -9.60 -15.69 21.89
CA ASN A 3 -10.09 -14.39 22.31
C ASN A 3 -9.34 -13.32 21.49
N GLU A 4 -9.64 -13.24 20.19
CA GLU A 4 -9.18 -12.13 19.36
C GLU A 4 -10.13 -10.94 19.62
N ARG A 5 -9.56 -9.76 19.91
CA ARG A 5 -10.30 -8.60 20.47
C ARG A 5 -11.24 -7.93 19.46
N THR A 6 -11.16 -8.34 18.19
CA THR A 6 -11.75 -7.67 17.04
C THR A 6 -12.57 -8.61 16.14
N PHE A 7 -12.73 -9.86 16.53
CA PHE A 7 -13.46 -10.87 15.77
C PHE A 7 -14.96 -10.70 16.01
N ASP A 8 -15.73 -10.68 14.91
CA ASP A 8 -17.18 -10.50 14.91
C ASP A 8 -17.68 -9.25 15.66
N LEU A 9 -16.91 -8.15 15.62
CA LEU A 9 -17.39 -6.86 16.14
C LEU A 9 -18.61 -6.39 15.35
N ASP A 10 -19.59 -5.85 16.06
CA ASP A 10 -20.80 -5.21 15.50
C ASP A 10 -21.08 -3.96 16.35
N PHE A 11 -20.39 -2.87 16.02
CA PHE A 11 -20.45 -1.60 16.75
C PHE A 11 -20.92 -0.44 15.89
N VAL A 12 -21.06 -0.63 14.57
CA VAL A 12 -21.60 0.40 13.67
C VAL A 12 -22.63 -0.20 12.73
N ASN A 13 -23.52 0.65 12.23
CA ASN A 13 -24.40 0.26 11.16
C ASN A 13 -23.62 0.22 9.84
N ASN A 14 -23.47 -0.95 9.23
CA ASN A 14 -22.65 -1.19 8.04
C ASN A 14 -23.12 -0.41 6.80
N ALA A 15 -24.39 0.02 6.75
CA ALA A 15 -24.91 0.84 5.66
C ALA A 15 -24.61 2.33 5.83
N THR A 16 -24.61 2.85 7.06
CA THR A 16 -24.54 4.29 7.34
C THR A 16 -23.21 4.72 7.97
N GLY A 17 -22.49 3.82 8.63
CA GLY A 17 -21.32 4.09 9.47
C GLY A 17 -21.65 4.77 10.80
N ALA A 18 -22.94 4.87 11.18
CA ALA A 18 -23.35 5.45 12.45
C ALA A 18 -23.06 4.48 13.63
N PRO A 19 -22.76 4.99 14.84
CA PRO A 19 -22.55 4.14 16.01
C PRO A 19 -23.79 3.31 16.39
N GLY A 20 -23.57 2.07 16.81
CA GLY A 20 -24.57 1.10 17.27
C GLY A 20 -24.63 -0.15 16.39
N PRO A 21 -24.89 -1.34 16.98
CA PRO A 21 -24.94 -2.60 16.24
C PRO A 21 -26.07 -2.64 15.22
N ASP A 22 -25.86 -3.28 14.07
CA ASP A 22 -26.91 -3.58 13.08
C ASP A 22 -27.16 -5.07 12.82
N GLY A 23 -26.54 -5.94 13.62
CA GLY A 23 -26.68 -7.38 13.52
C GLY A 23 -25.80 -8.01 12.44
N LYS A 24 -24.89 -7.23 11.85
CA LYS A 24 -23.90 -7.71 10.88
C LYS A 24 -22.51 -7.37 11.39
N VAL A 25 -21.59 -8.32 11.24
CA VAL A 25 -20.19 -8.10 11.56
C VAL A 25 -19.65 -6.92 10.75
N ASP A 26 -19.01 -6.00 11.44
CA ASP A 26 -18.34 -4.83 10.87
C ASP A 26 -17.24 -5.29 9.91
N ALA A 27 -17.15 -4.64 8.76
CA ALA A 27 -16.12 -4.95 7.78
C ALA A 27 -14.71 -4.75 8.36
N SER A 28 -13.75 -5.55 7.87
CA SER A 28 -12.34 -5.40 8.28
C SER A 28 -11.84 -3.97 8.07
N GLY A 29 -11.07 -3.46 9.04
CA GLY A 29 -10.51 -2.10 9.01
C GLY A 29 -11.46 -0.98 9.45
N THR A 30 -12.76 -1.26 9.66
CA THR A 30 -13.77 -0.26 10.08
C THR A 30 -13.33 0.55 11.30
N HIS A 31 -12.70 -0.11 12.27
CA HIS A 31 -12.26 0.49 13.53
C HIS A 31 -10.78 0.85 13.57
N PHE A 32 -10.05 0.62 12.47
CA PHE A 32 -8.60 0.84 12.43
C PHE A 32 -8.25 2.33 12.33
N LEU A 33 -9.01 3.06 11.49
CA LEU A 33 -8.85 4.49 11.29
C LEU A 33 -9.93 5.24 12.04
N ASN A 34 -9.53 6.11 12.96
CA ASN A 34 -10.44 6.93 13.75
C ASN A 34 -10.10 8.43 13.60
N PRO A 35 -10.80 9.17 12.72
CA PRO A 35 -10.54 10.59 12.53
C PRO A 35 -10.91 11.46 13.75
N LEU A 36 -11.71 10.93 14.68
CA LEU A 36 -12.03 11.59 15.95
C LEU A 36 -10.95 11.36 17.03
N SER A 37 -10.09 10.35 16.83
CA SER A 37 -8.94 10.07 17.71
C SER A 37 -7.71 9.70 16.87
N LEU A 38 -6.98 10.73 16.45
CA LEU A 38 -5.76 10.57 15.66
C LEU A 38 -4.70 9.76 16.40
N LEU A 39 -4.64 9.87 17.73
CA LEU A 39 -3.75 9.08 18.58
C LEU A 39 -4.10 7.59 18.56
N THR A 40 -5.39 7.25 18.59
CA THR A 40 -5.82 5.85 18.45
C THR A 40 -5.44 5.30 17.08
N THR A 41 -5.62 6.09 16.00
CA THR A 41 -5.19 5.70 14.66
C THR A 41 -3.69 5.41 14.61
N ARG A 42 -2.87 6.32 15.17
CA ARG A 42 -1.41 6.15 15.27
C ARG A 42 -1.04 4.88 16.03
N ASP A 43 -1.68 4.66 17.17
CA ASP A 43 -1.33 3.54 18.06
C ASP A 43 -1.81 2.20 17.49
N ASN A 44 -2.95 2.16 16.78
CA ASN A 44 -3.36 1.00 15.96
C ASN A 44 -2.31 0.67 14.90
N GLY A 45 -1.77 1.69 14.21
CA GLY A 45 -0.68 1.53 13.26
C GLY A 45 0.58 0.93 13.89
N ARG A 46 1.06 1.51 14.98
CA ARG A 46 2.25 1.02 15.69
C ARG A 46 2.06 -0.40 16.21
N GLN A 47 0.90 -0.70 16.79
CA GLN A 47 0.59 -2.04 17.28
C GLN A 47 0.57 -3.04 16.11
N GLY A 48 -0.07 -2.71 14.99
CA GLY A 48 -0.11 -3.57 13.81
C GLY A 48 1.29 -3.89 13.24
N GLN A 49 2.21 -2.93 13.26
CA GLN A 49 3.61 -3.18 12.86
C GLN A 49 4.30 -4.17 13.80
N ILE A 50 4.13 -4.00 15.11
CA ILE A 50 4.71 -4.91 16.12
C ILE A 50 4.09 -6.30 16.01
N ASP A 51 2.78 -6.39 15.79
CA ASP A 51 2.08 -7.67 15.62
C ASP A 51 2.62 -8.43 14.39
N LEU A 52 2.92 -7.73 13.29
CA LEU A 52 3.58 -8.33 12.12
C LEU A 52 5.01 -8.82 12.43
N SER A 53 5.80 -8.07 13.21
CA SER A 53 7.13 -8.52 13.65
C SER A 53 7.06 -9.74 14.58
N VAL A 54 6.11 -9.76 15.51
CA VAL A 54 5.86 -10.93 16.37
C VAL A 54 5.44 -12.14 15.52
N LEU A 55 4.58 -11.93 14.53
CA LEU A 55 4.22 -12.98 13.58
C LEU A 55 5.47 -13.51 12.87
N ALA A 56 6.28 -12.64 12.24
CA ALA A 56 7.50 -13.02 11.54
C ALA A 56 8.47 -13.83 12.42
N ALA A 57 8.73 -13.38 13.65
CA ALA A 57 9.60 -14.06 14.60
C ALA A 57 9.03 -15.41 15.09
N SER A 58 7.71 -15.57 15.09
CA SER A 58 7.05 -16.79 15.56
C SER A 58 6.88 -17.87 14.48
N LEU A 59 7.01 -17.53 13.18
CA LEU A 59 6.77 -18.48 12.07
C LEU A 59 7.54 -19.79 12.24
N GLY A 60 8.81 -19.73 12.64
CA GLY A 60 9.67 -20.91 12.81
C GLY A 60 9.32 -21.80 14.01
N SER A 61 8.30 -21.43 14.79
CA SER A 61 7.77 -22.19 15.91
C SER A 61 6.33 -22.66 15.72
N ILE A 62 5.69 -22.30 14.60
CA ILE A 62 4.32 -22.69 14.32
C ILE A 62 4.27 -24.19 14.01
N ASP A 63 3.55 -24.91 14.86
CA ASP A 63 3.15 -26.31 14.72
C ASP A 63 1.63 -26.33 14.55
N ALA A 64 1.17 -26.39 13.30
CA ALA A 64 -0.23 -26.40 12.93
C ALA A 64 -0.84 -27.81 13.02
N ASN A 65 -0.02 -28.87 13.01
CA ASN A 65 -0.47 -30.25 12.96
C ASN A 65 -0.41 -30.99 14.33
N GLY A 66 0.34 -30.45 15.30
CA GLY A 66 0.47 -30.94 16.66
C GLY A 66 1.57 -31.99 16.88
N ASP A 67 2.50 -32.18 15.94
CA ASP A 67 3.58 -33.17 16.02
C ASP A 67 4.85 -32.66 16.72
N SER A 68 4.82 -31.42 17.24
CA SER A 68 5.94 -30.72 17.88
C SER A 68 7.10 -30.39 16.94
N LEU A 69 6.88 -30.39 15.62
CA LEU A 69 7.82 -29.92 14.61
C LEU A 69 7.30 -28.63 13.95
N PRO A 70 8.18 -27.67 13.60
CA PRO A 70 7.77 -26.50 12.85
C PRO A 70 7.26 -26.85 11.44
N ASP A 71 6.09 -26.31 11.07
CA ASP A 71 5.45 -26.53 9.77
C ASP A 71 5.81 -25.47 8.71
N LEU A 72 6.34 -24.31 9.12
CA LEU A 72 6.61 -23.17 8.23
C LEU A 72 8.11 -22.91 8.06
N ASP A 73 8.51 -22.56 6.82
CA ASP A 73 9.87 -22.13 6.51
C ASP A 73 10.07 -20.64 6.83
N ALA A 74 10.61 -20.35 8.01
CA ALA A 74 10.92 -19.00 8.45
C ALA A 74 12.22 -18.42 7.84
N SER A 75 12.95 -19.18 7.00
CA SER A 75 14.18 -18.69 6.37
C SER A 75 13.92 -17.88 5.09
N THR A 76 12.69 -17.90 4.57
CA THR A 76 12.36 -17.31 3.26
C THR A 76 11.03 -16.56 3.29
N ILE A 77 10.89 -15.62 4.23
CA ILE A 77 9.65 -14.87 4.41
C ILE A 77 9.56 -13.77 3.34
N SER A 78 8.36 -13.55 2.80
CA SER A 78 8.05 -12.42 1.91
C SER A 78 6.74 -11.79 2.37
N TYR A 79 6.65 -10.46 2.28
CA TYR A 79 5.45 -9.73 2.59
C TYR A 79 4.64 -9.44 1.33
N ALA A 80 3.32 -9.57 1.40
CA ALA A 80 2.42 -9.08 0.38
C ALA A 80 1.26 -8.34 1.05
N GLY A 81 1.05 -7.09 0.64
CA GLY A 81 -0.01 -6.23 1.14
C GLY A 81 -0.82 -5.61 0.00
N VAL A 82 -2.05 -5.22 0.33
CA VAL A 82 -2.88 -4.35 -0.49
C VAL A 82 -3.48 -3.25 0.36
N SER A 83 -3.56 -2.03 -0.16
CA SER A 83 -4.20 -0.90 0.52
C SER A 83 -3.59 -0.64 1.90
N LEU A 84 -4.41 -0.66 2.95
CA LEU A 84 -3.97 -0.59 4.35
C LEU A 84 -2.90 -1.62 4.69
N GLY A 85 -2.96 -2.82 4.11
CA GLY A 85 -1.90 -3.81 4.22
C GLY A 85 -0.57 -3.25 3.71
N SER A 86 -0.53 -2.66 2.51
CA SER A 86 0.69 -2.04 1.97
C SER A 86 1.14 -0.81 2.77
N ILE A 87 0.19 -0.03 3.29
CA ILE A 87 0.47 1.12 4.18
C ILE A 87 1.16 0.64 5.46
N MET A 88 0.67 -0.44 6.08
CA MET A 88 1.27 -0.98 7.30
C MET A 88 2.53 -1.80 7.03
N GLY A 89 2.57 -2.47 5.88
CA GLY A 89 3.69 -3.29 5.42
C GLY A 89 4.94 -2.48 5.16
N THR A 90 4.82 -1.26 4.66
CA THR A 90 5.96 -0.38 4.37
C THR A 90 6.85 -0.11 5.60
N PRO A 91 6.34 0.47 6.71
CA PRO A 91 7.14 0.66 7.92
C PRO A 91 7.56 -0.67 8.57
N PHE A 92 6.74 -1.71 8.47
CA PHE A 92 7.08 -3.04 8.97
C PHE A 92 8.32 -3.62 8.28
N THR A 93 8.34 -3.69 6.94
CA THR A 93 9.47 -4.26 6.20
C THR A 93 10.70 -3.36 6.23
N ALA A 94 10.55 -2.07 6.49
CA ALA A 94 11.69 -1.18 6.73
C ALA A 94 12.52 -1.56 7.97
N VAL A 95 11.92 -2.21 8.98
CA VAL A 95 12.58 -2.50 10.26
C VAL A 95 12.69 -4.00 10.58
N GLU A 96 12.03 -4.86 9.81
CA GLU A 96 12.00 -6.31 10.05
C GLU A 96 12.99 -7.05 9.13
N PRO A 97 14.20 -7.41 9.62
CA PRO A 97 15.22 -8.08 8.79
C PRO A 97 14.82 -9.51 8.39
N LEU A 98 13.83 -10.12 9.04
CA LEU A 98 13.32 -11.43 8.65
C LEU A 98 12.55 -11.42 7.33
N VAL A 99 12.15 -10.24 6.82
CA VAL A 99 11.26 -10.11 5.66
C VAL A 99 11.91 -9.27 4.55
N PRO A 100 12.86 -9.84 3.79
CA PRO A 100 13.70 -9.11 2.84
C PRO A 100 13.01 -8.68 1.54
N ASN A 101 11.73 -9.00 1.35
CA ASN A 101 11.00 -8.70 0.11
C ASN A 101 9.57 -8.28 0.42
N ALA A 102 9.11 -7.19 -0.20
CA ALA A 102 7.75 -6.68 -0.02
C ALA A 102 7.06 -6.41 -1.35
N PHE A 103 5.88 -7.01 -1.51
CA PHE A 103 4.91 -6.69 -2.54
C PHE A 103 3.87 -5.73 -1.96
N LEU A 104 3.75 -4.54 -2.54
CA LEU A 104 2.93 -3.44 -2.02
C LEU A 104 1.93 -2.97 -3.09
N SER A 105 0.70 -3.46 -3.04
CA SER A 105 -0.35 -3.05 -3.98
C SER A 105 -1.18 -1.89 -3.44
N ALA A 106 -1.41 -0.86 -4.26
CA ALA A 106 -2.20 0.33 -3.93
C ALA A 106 -1.86 1.02 -2.57
N PRO A 107 -0.57 1.24 -2.20
CA PRO A 107 -0.23 2.00 -1.01
C PRO A 107 -0.40 3.51 -1.23
N ALA A 108 -0.39 4.28 -0.14
CA ALA A 108 -0.25 5.74 -0.18
C ALA A 108 0.61 6.24 0.98
N GLY A 109 1.40 7.28 0.73
CA GLY A 109 2.12 8.06 1.74
C GLY A 109 1.49 9.43 1.95
N GLY A 110 1.97 10.18 2.94
CA GLY A 110 1.43 11.50 3.27
C GLY A 110 -0.06 11.42 3.58
N LEU A 111 -0.40 10.49 4.48
CA LEU A 111 -1.73 9.94 4.66
C LEU A 111 -2.76 11.02 4.96
N ALA A 112 -2.42 12.04 5.75
CA ALA A 112 -3.38 13.04 6.18
C ALA A 112 -4.08 13.74 5.00
N ARG A 113 -3.28 14.22 4.03
CA ARG A 113 -3.82 14.86 2.81
C ARG A 113 -4.26 13.85 1.76
N ALA A 114 -3.71 12.64 1.75
CA ALA A 114 -4.22 11.56 0.90
C ALA A 114 -5.67 11.18 1.28
N PHE A 115 -5.97 11.08 2.58
CA PHE A 115 -7.34 10.88 3.08
C PHE A 115 -8.27 12.04 2.75
N GLU A 116 -7.78 13.28 2.88
CA GLU A 116 -8.56 14.46 2.51
C GLU A 116 -8.93 14.47 1.02
N ALA A 117 -7.96 14.18 0.16
CA ALA A 117 -8.12 14.19 -1.29
C ALA A 117 -8.82 12.94 -1.84
N SER A 118 -8.92 11.87 -1.05
CA SER A 118 -9.58 10.62 -1.42
C SER A 118 -11.03 10.87 -1.89
N PRO A 119 -11.42 10.37 -3.08
CA PRO A 119 -12.81 10.34 -3.51
C PRO A 119 -13.72 9.54 -2.56
N THR A 120 -13.19 8.49 -1.93
CA THR A 120 -13.94 7.61 -1.02
C THR A 120 -14.06 8.19 0.40
N PHE A 121 -12.95 8.65 0.99
CA PHE A 121 -12.92 9.11 2.38
C PHE A 121 -13.10 10.61 2.55
N GLY A 122 -12.63 11.40 1.58
CA GLY A 122 -12.56 12.86 1.64
C GLY A 122 -13.91 13.53 1.92
N PRO A 123 -15.02 13.16 1.25
CA PRO A 123 -16.33 13.78 1.51
C PRO A 123 -16.78 13.66 2.97
N ARG A 124 -16.63 12.49 3.58
CA ARG A 124 -17.01 12.26 4.99
C ARG A 124 -16.09 13.00 5.95
N LEU A 125 -14.77 12.95 5.72
CA LEU A 125 -13.79 13.67 6.54
C LEU A 125 -14.06 15.18 6.51
N ARG A 126 -14.23 15.78 5.32
CA ARG A 126 -14.51 17.22 5.18
C ARG A 126 -15.83 17.62 5.82
N ALA A 127 -16.88 16.79 5.70
CA ALA A 127 -18.16 17.06 6.36
C ALA A 127 -18.04 17.04 7.90
N GLY A 128 -17.30 16.07 8.46
CA GLY A 128 -17.04 15.98 9.90
C GLY A 128 -16.23 17.18 10.42
N LEU A 129 -15.19 17.59 9.69
CA LEU A 129 -14.39 18.78 10.02
C LEU A 129 -15.22 20.06 9.94
N ALA A 130 -16.05 20.20 8.90
CA ALA A 130 -16.95 21.35 8.77
C ALA A 130 -17.95 21.45 9.93
N ALA A 131 -18.49 20.33 10.40
CA ALA A 131 -19.35 20.27 11.58
C ALA A 131 -18.64 20.68 12.87
N ALA A 132 -17.31 20.47 12.95
CA ALA A 132 -16.45 20.94 14.04
C ALA A 132 -15.96 22.40 13.84
N GLY A 133 -16.46 23.11 12.83
CA GLY A 133 -16.07 24.50 12.54
C GLY A 133 -14.75 24.65 11.76
N LEU A 134 -14.18 23.55 11.26
CA LEU A 134 -12.96 23.54 10.45
C LEU A 134 -13.33 23.54 8.98
N GLN A 135 -13.15 24.69 8.32
CA GLN A 135 -13.53 24.88 6.91
C GLN A 135 -12.31 24.91 5.99
N PRO A 136 -12.36 24.29 4.79
CA PRO A 136 -11.26 24.33 3.82
C PRO A 136 -10.78 25.76 3.52
N GLY A 137 -9.46 25.92 3.37
CA GLY A 137 -8.84 27.22 3.09
C GLY A 137 -8.66 28.14 4.31
N THR A 138 -9.06 27.71 5.51
CA THR A 138 -8.79 28.46 6.75
C THR A 138 -7.50 28.00 7.44
N ALA A 139 -6.85 28.89 8.19
CA ALA A 139 -5.62 28.55 8.91
C ALA A 139 -5.80 27.39 9.90
N SER A 140 -6.95 27.30 10.56
CA SER A 140 -7.26 26.20 11.50
C SER A 140 -7.43 24.86 10.80
N TYR A 141 -7.97 24.85 9.57
CA TYR A 141 -8.07 23.64 8.75
C TYR A 141 -6.69 23.15 8.30
N GLU A 142 -5.84 24.06 7.82
CA GLU A 142 -4.46 23.73 7.44
C GLU A 142 -3.61 23.26 8.63
N LEU A 143 -3.79 23.90 9.80
CA LEU A 143 -3.17 23.48 11.06
C LEU A 143 -3.66 22.09 11.50
N PHE A 144 -4.95 21.79 11.34
CA PHE A 144 -5.47 20.46 11.62
C PHE A 144 -4.75 19.38 10.81
N PHE A 145 -4.59 19.57 9.50
CA PHE A 145 -3.90 18.57 8.67
C PHE A 145 -2.39 18.51 8.95
N THR A 146 -1.78 19.62 9.34
CA THR A 146 -0.39 19.61 9.83
C THR A 146 -0.28 18.75 11.08
N ALA A 147 -1.13 18.98 12.08
CA ALA A 147 -1.15 18.19 13.31
C ALA A 147 -1.52 16.72 13.04
N PHE A 148 -2.45 16.47 12.12
CA PHE A 148 -2.85 15.12 11.73
C PHE A 148 -1.67 14.35 11.13
N GLN A 149 -0.95 14.95 10.18
CA GLN A 149 0.24 14.34 9.61
C GLN A 149 1.30 14.07 10.69
N THR A 150 1.61 15.07 11.53
CA THR A 150 2.58 14.91 12.63
C THR A 150 2.23 13.76 13.59
N VAL A 151 0.94 13.57 13.89
CA VAL A 151 0.50 12.46 14.74
C VAL A 151 0.71 11.11 14.05
N LEU A 152 0.44 11.01 12.74
CA LEU A 152 0.59 9.76 11.99
C LEU A 152 2.00 9.48 11.48
N ASP A 153 2.94 10.43 11.53
CA ASP A 153 4.25 10.31 10.88
C ASP A 153 4.97 8.99 11.16
N SER A 154 4.93 8.49 12.40
CA SER A 154 5.60 7.22 12.75
C SER A 154 5.03 5.98 12.05
N MET A 155 3.79 6.05 11.53
CA MET A 155 3.18 4.96 10.76
C MET A 155 3.02 5.29 9.27
N ASP A 156 3.38 6.50 8.84
CA ASP A 156 3.17 6.94 7.46
C ASP A 156 4.25 6.35 6.52
N PRO A 157 3.86 5.57 5.49
CA PRO A 157 4.80 4.96 4.54
C PRO A 157 5.83 5.92 3.95
N ILE A 158 5.51 7.20 3.79
CA ILE A 158 6.42 8.17 3.16
C ILE A 158 7.73 8.37 3.94
N ASN A 159 7.69 8.14 5.26
CA ASN A 159 8.85 8.26 6.13
C ASN A 159 9.74 7.00 6.13
N TRP A 160 9.25 5.89 5.58
CA TRP A 160 9.88 4.57 5.70
C TRP A 160 10.23 3.92 4.35
N ILE A 161 9.55 4.29 3.26
CA ILE A 161 9.69 3.56 1.98
C ILE A 161 11.12 3.61 1.41
N ALA A 162 11.86 4.69 1.64
CA ALA A 162 13.27 4.79 1.23
C ALA A 162 14.14 3.79 2.00
N GLU A 163 13.91 3.65 3.32
CA GLU A 163 14.61 2.66 4.15
C GLU A 163 14.19 1.23 3.77
N ALA A 164 12.90 1.00 3.51
CA ALA A 164 12.41 -0.28 3.03
C ALA A 164 13.10 -0.70 1.73
N ALA A 165 13.24 0.21 0.75
CA ALA A 165 13.92 -0.07 -0.51
C ALA A 165 15.46 -0.21 -0.36
N ASN A 166 16.07 0.37 0.67
CA ASN A 166 17.51 0.20 0.91
C ASN A 166 17.89 -1.21 1.39
N PHE A 167 16.97 -1.90 2.09
CA PHE A 167 17.25 -3.21 2.68
C PHE A 167 16.51 -4.38 2.05
N ASN A 168 15.47 -4.10 1.26
CA ASN A 168 14.56 -5.11 0.74
C ASN A 168 14.33 -4.93 -0.76
N SER A 169 13.95 -6.02 -1.43
CA SER A 169 13.36 -5.91 -2.77
C SER A 169 11.93 -5.40 -2.65
N ILE A 170 11.56 -4.36 -3.38
CA ILE A 170 10.22 -3.77 -3.36
C ILE A 170 9.55 -3.85 -4.74
N LEU A 171 8.42 -4.55 -4.83
CA LEU A 171 7.52 -4.47 -5.97
C LEU A 171 6.26 -3.71 -5.57
N LEU A 172 6.04 -2.55 -6.17
CA LEU A 172 4.89 -1.70 -5.88
C LEU A 172 3.90 -1.72 -7.05
N HIS A 173 2.61 -1.89 -6.77
CA HIS A 173 1.56 -1.63 -7.76
C HIS A 173 0.82 -0.33 -7.47
N GLU A 174 0.75 0.54 -8.47
CA GLU A 174 -0.12 1.70 -8.49
C GLU A 174 -1.34 1.43 -9.37
N ILE A 175 -2.52 1.86 -8.93
CA ILE A 175 -3.75 1.81 -9.74
C ILE A 175 -4.02 3.21 -10.26
N ILE A 176 -3.99 3.40 -11.58
CA ILE A 176 -4.22 4.71 -12.19
C ILE A 176 -5.70 5.08 -12.03
N GLY A 177 -5.95 6.24 -11.41
CA GLY A 177 -7.32 6.71 -11.14
C GLY A 177 -7.98 6.06 -9.93
N ASP A 178 -7.18 5.52 -9.01
CA ASP A 178 -7.63 4.96 -7.75
C ASP A 178 -8.55 5.92 -6.97
N THR A 179 -9.69 5.40 -6.50
CA THR A 179 -10.73 6.17 -5.81
C THR A 179 -10.62 6.09 -4.30
N VAL A 180 -9.78 5.22 -3.74
CA VAL A 180 -9.59 5.04 -2.30
C VAL A 180 -8.41 5.89 -1.83
N PHE A 181 -7.26 5.78 -2.49
CA PHE A 181 -6.14 6.70 -2.27
C PHE A 181 -5.65 7.27 -3.60
N PRO A 182 -5.49 8.60 -3.71
CA PRO A 182 -5.08 9.23 -4.96
C PRO A 182 -3.62 8.89 -5.31
N ASN A 183 -3.31 8.82 -6.60
CA ASN A 183 -1.91 8.66 -7.05
C ASN A 183 -1.06 9.88 -6.67
N SER A 184 -1.62 11.09 -6.67
CA SER A 184 -0.96 12.31 -6.19
C SER A 184 -1.96 13.37 -5.71
N VAL A 185 -1.50 14.30 -4.87
CA VAL A 185 -2.28 15.46 -4.42
C VAL A 185 -1.51 16.74 -4.76
N ALA A 186 -2.07 17.60 -5.62
CA ALA A 186 -1.38 18.79 -6.14
C ALA A 186 -0.90 19.76 -5.04
N THR A 187 -1.65 19.89 -3.94
CA THR A 187 -1.33 20.77 -2.81
C THR A 187 -0.51 20.08 -1.71
N ALA A 188 -0.24 18.78 -1.84
CA ALA A 188 0.49 17.99 -0.86
C ALA A 188 1.45 17.01 -1.58
N PRO A 189 2.67 17.45 -1.93
CA PRO A 189 3.56 16.73 -2.86
C PRO A 189 4.11 15.40 -2.32
N LEU A 190 3.94 15.15 -1.02
CA LEU A 190 4.29 13.89 -0.35
C LEU A 190 3.11 12.91 -0.25
N SER A 191 1.91 13.31 -0.69
CA SER A 191 0.68 12.55 -0.52
C SER A 191 0.27 11.78 -1.78
N GLY A 192 0.06 10.48 -1.61
CA GLY A 192 -0.35 9.55 -2.67
C GLY A 192 0.65 8.43 -2.92
N THR A 193 0.43 7.67 -4.00
CA THR A 193 1.30 6.56 -4.42
C THR A 193 2.53 7.02 -5.21
N GLU A 194 2.41 8.04 -6.08
CA GLU A 194 3.54 8.59 -6.85
C GLU A 194 4.66 9.16 -5.97
N PRO A 195 4.38 9.90 -4.87
CA PRO A 195 5.44 10.31 -3.96
C PRO A 195 6.16 9.15 -3.28
N LEU A 196 5.47 8.03 -3.01
CA LEU A 196 6.13 6.83 -2.50
C LEU A 196 7.09 6.25 -3.52
N ILE A 197 6.64 6.03 -4.76
CA ILE A 197 7.47 5.53 -5.87
C ILE A 197 8.73 6.40 -6.03
N ARG A 198 8.57 7.72 -5.98
CA ARG A 198 9.72 8.65 -6.06
C ARG A 198 10.65 8.56 -4.86
N ALA A 199 10.10 8.49 -3.64
CA ALA A 199 10.89 8.46 -2.41
C ALA A 199 11.71 7.18 -2.25
N SER A 200 11.22 6.06 -2.78
CA SER A 200 11.95 4.79 -2.80
C SER A 200 12.87 4.60 -4.00
N GLY A 201 12.80 5.47 -5.01
CA GLY A 201 13.62 5.33 -6.22
C GLY A 201 13.22 4.15 -7.11
N LEU A 202 11.98 3.65 -6.98
CA LEU A 202 11.51 2.52 -7.80
C LEU A 202 11.42 2.93 -9.27
N THR A 203 11.83 2.03 -10.15
CA THR A 203 11.72 2.23 -11.60
C THR A 203 10.40 1.69 -12.12
N GLN A 204 9.71 2.44 -12.99
CA GLN A 204 8.49 1.94 -13.61
C GLN A 204 8.80 0.75 -14.52
N TYR A 205 7.94 -0.27 -14.52
CA TYR A 205 8.01 -1.38 -15.48
C TYR A 205 6.67 -1.64 -16.16
N SER A 206 6.74 -2.17 -17.38
CA SER A 206 5.61 -2.69 -18.15
C SER A 206 5.99 -3.95 -18.93
N SER A 207 7.08 -4.61 -18.54
CA SER A 207 7.61 -5.87 -19.08
C SER A 207 8.32 -6.65 -17.98
N THR A 208 8.55 -7.95 -18.19
CA THR A 208 9.22 -8.83 -17.21
C THR A 208 10.55 -8.26 -16.77
N GLN A 209 10.78 -8.21 -15.45
CA GLN A 209 12.04 -7.78 -14.84
C GLN A 209 12.68 -8.94 -14.10
N THR A 210 14.01 -9.00 -14.12
CA THR A 210 14.80 -9.94 -13.32
C THR A 210 16.05 -9.24 -12.79
N SER A 211 16.45 -9.61 -11.57
CA SER A 211 17.64 -9.07 -10.94
C SER A 211 18.21 -10.07 -9.94
N ALA A 212 19.53 -10.30 -10.00
CA ALA A 212 20.20 -11.20 -9.07
C ALA A 212 20.18 -10.67 -7.62
N THR A 213 20.14 -9.35 -7.46
CA THR A 213 20.19 -8.65 -6.17
C THR A 213 18.82 -8.26 -5.63
N GLY A 214 17.74 -8.46 -6.40
CA GLY A 214 16.38 -8.02 -6.05
C GLY A 214 15.80 -7.04 -7.07
N VAL A 215 14.48 -7.09 -7.24
CA VAL A 215 13.72 -6.20 -8.12
C VAL A 215 13.10 -5.07 -7.28
N ASP A 216 13.49 -3.85 -7.63
CA ASP A 216 12.95 -2.60 -7.06
C ASP A 216 12.22 -1.84 -8.16
N ALA A 217 10.91 -2.12 -8.30
CA ALA A 217 10.13 -1.64 -9.44
C ALA A 217 8.69 -1.29 -9.08
N ALA A 218 8.09 -0.40 -9.87
CA ALA A 218 6.71 0.03 -9.75
C ALA A 218 5.90 -0.27 -11.02
N GLY A 219 4.82 -1.03 -10.91
CA GLY A 219 3.90 -1.34 -11.99
C GLY A 219 2.67 -0.46 -11.88
N LYS A 220 2.30 0.23 -12.95
CA LYS A 220 1.13 1.12 -12.97
C LYS A 220 0.02 0.48 -13.78
N PHE A 221 -1.12 0.18 -13.17
CA PHE A 221 -2.23 -0.51 -13.80
C PHE A 221 -3.28 0.47 -14.31
N LEU A 222 -3.67 0.30 -15.57
CA LEU A 222 -4.66 1.14 -16.25
C LEU A 222 -6.09 0.75 -15.86
N PRO A 223 -7.06 1.68 -15.94
CA PRO A 223 -8.48 1.33 -15.93
C PRO A 223 -8.79 0.22 -16.96
N PRO A 224 -9.65 -0.76 -16.65
CA PRO A 224 -10.63 -0.74 -15.57
C PRO A 224 -10.13 -1.25 -14.21
N ALA A 225 -8.81 -1.43 -14.01
CA ALA A 225 -8.28 -1.79 -12.69
C ALA A 225 -8.79 -0.83 -11.61
N THR A 226 -9.10 -1.38 -10.44
CA THR A 226 -9.61 -0.65 -9.27
C THR A 226 -8.74 -0.96 -8.06
N HIS A 227 -8.91 -0.19 -6.99
CA HIS A 227 -8.20 -0.37 -5.72
C HIS A 227 -8.24 -1.82 -5.20
N GLY A 228 -9.37 -2.51 -5.43
CA GLY A 228 -9.60 -3.89 -4.99
C GLY A 228 -9.18 -4.96 -5.99
N SER A 229 -8.64 -4.61 -7.17
CA SER A 229 -8.36 -5.58 -8.25
C SER A 229 -7.32 -6.64 -7.90
N LEU A 230 -6.53 -6.52 -6.84
CA LEU A 230 -5.72 -7.65 -6.39
C LEU A 230 -6.59 -8.81 -5.84
N LEU A 231 -7.74 -8.48 -5.26
CA LEU A 231 -8.58 -9.39 -4.49
C LEU A 231 -9.90 -9.74 -5.20
N ASP A 232 -10.46 -8.81 -5.97
CA ASP A 232 -11.77 -8.95 -6.61
C ASP A 232 -11.68 -8.80 -8.14
N PRO A 233 -11.93 -9.87 -8.91
CA PRO A 233 -11.89 -9.84 -10.36
C PRO A 233 -13.10 -9.16 -11.01
N ALA A 234 -14.18 -8.85 -10.28
CA ALA A 234 -15.46 -8.46 -10.86
C ALA A 234 -15.38 -7.27 -11.83
N ALA A 235 -14.60 -6.25 -11.50
CA ALA A 235 -14.46 -5.04 -12.32
C ALA A 235 -13.38 -5.18 -13.42
N ALA A 236 -12.29 -5.90 -13.14
CA ALA A 236 -11.14 -6.00 -14.04
C ALA A 236 -10.47 -7.39 -13.97
N PRO A 237 -11.08 -8.44 -14.55
CA PRO A 237 -10.55 -9.80 -14.46
C PRO A 237 -9.13 -9.95 -15.03
N ALA A 238 -8.83 -9.25 -16.13
CA ALA A 238 -7.52 -9.29 -16.78
C ALA A 238 -6.44 -8.64 -15.90
N SER A 239 -6.70 -7.46 -15.34
CA SER A 239 -5.77 -6.78 -14.43
C SER A 239 -5.61 -7.58 -13.13
N THR A 240 -6.68 -8.18 -12.62
CA THR A 240 -6.63 -9.04 -11.42
C THR A 240 -5.71 -10.24 -11.62
N ALA A 241 -5.88 -10.96 -12.72
CA ALA A 241 -5.02 -12.09 -13.06
C ALA A 241 -3.56 -11.65 -13.24
N GLU A 242 -3.31 -10.51 -13.89
CA GLU A 242 -1.96 -9.97 -14.06
C GLU A 242 -1.32 -9.58 -12.72
N MET A 243 -2.02 -8.81 -11.89
CA MET A 243 -1.55 -8.38 -10.57
C MET A 243 -1.21 -9.57 -9.66
N GLN A 244 -2.06 -10.61 -9.66
CA GLN A 244 -1.83 -11.82 -8.87
C GLN A 244 -0.64 -12.63 -9.38
N LYS A 245 -0.43 -12.71 -10.71
CA LYS A 245 0.75 -13.37 -11.30
C LYS A 245 2.05 -12.61 -10.99
N GLN A 246 2.01 -11.29 -11.05
CA GLN A 246 3.16 -10.45 -10.68
C GLN A 246 3.50 -10.64 -9.19
N MET A 247 2.51 -10.61 -8.30
CA MET A 247 2.70 -10.94 -6.87
C MET A 247 3.29 -12.35 -6.69
N ALA A 248 2.69 -13.36 -7.33
CA ALA A 248 3.12 -14.75 -7.18
C ALA A 248 4.56 -14.98 -7.69
N SER A 249 4.91 -14.42 -8.85
CA SER A 249 6.26 -14.54 -9.41
C SER A 249 7.31 -13.80 -8.57
N PHE A 250 6.96 -12.64 -8.01
CA PHE A 250 7.81 -11.91 -7.07
C PHE A 250 8.08 -12.69 -5.78
N VAL A 251 7.04 -13.22 -5.16
CA VAL A 251 7.16 -14.04 -3.94
C VAL A 251 7.91 -15.34 -4.23
N ALA A 252 7.56 -16.07 -5.29
CA ALA A 252 8.19 -17.33 -5.65
C ALA A 252 9.69 -17.18 -5.99
N SER A 253 10.07 -16.05 -6.58
CA SER A 253 11.47 -15.73 -6.88
C SER A 253 12.22 -15.12 -5.70
N ARG A 254 11.57 -14.94 -4.54
CA ARG A 254 12.12 -14.25 -3.36
C ARG A 254 12.62 -12.85 -3.70
N GLY A 255 11.77 -12.08 -4.39
CA GLY A 255 12.02 -10.70 -4.79
C GLY A 255 12.87 -10.52 -6.05
N LYS A 256 13.31 -11.59 -6.72
CA LYS A 256 14.29 -11.51 -7.82
C LYS A 256 13.70 -11.37 -9.22
N ALA A 257 12.39 -11.53 -9.36
CA ALA A 257 11.73 -11.45 -10.65
C ALA A 257 10.28 -11.00 -10.52
N VAL A 258 9.80 -10.25 -11.51
CA VAL A 258 8.36 -10.05 -11.76
C VAL A 258 8.09 -10.43 -13.21
N VAL A 259 7.14 -11.33 -13.41
CA VAL A 259 6.73 -11.80 -14.75
C VAL A 259 5.54 -10.99 -15.22
N VAL A 260 5.67 -10.35 -16.38
CA VAL A 260 4.56 -9.64 -17.03
C VAL A 260 4.05 -10.48 -18.19
N GLU A 261 2.80 -10.93 -18.12
CA GLU A 261 2.16 -11.71 -19.18
C GLU A 261 1.18 -10.89 -20.02
N ASN A 262 0.52 -9.91 -19.40
CA ASN A 262 -0.43 -9.02 -20.06
C ASN A 262 -0.10 -7.54 -19.82
N SER A 263 0.94 -7.05 -20.52
CA SER A 263 1.37 -5.65 -20.45
C SER A 263 0.31 -4.65 -20.93
N ALA A 264 -0.73 -5.09 -21.66
CA ALA A 264 -1.83 -4.22 -22.07
C ALA A 264 -2.69 -3.73 -20.89
N THR A 265 -2.56 -4.34 -19.71
CA THR A 265 -3.21 -3.87 -18.47
C THR A 265 -2.41 -2.79 -17.73
N MET A 266 -1.20 -2.49 -18.20
CA MET A 266 -0.24 -1.60 -17.54
C MET A 266 0.04 -0.35 -18.37
N GLU A 267 0.42 0.73 -17.70
CA GLU A 267 0.96 1.92 -18.37
C GLU A 267 2.32 1.60 -19.00
N PRO A 268 2.48 1.77 -20.32
CA PRO A 268 3.74 1.48 -21.00
C PRO A 268 4.88 2.36 -20.50
N VAL A 269 6.05 1.76 -20.23
CA VAL A 269 7.29 2.52 -20.05
C VAL A 269 7.74 3.04 -21.40
N ALA A 270 7.91 4.35 -21.52
CA ALA A 270 8.43 4.95 -22.75
C ALA A 270 9.86 4.44 -23.03
N THR A 271 10.05 3.75 -24.16
CA THR A 271 11.39 3.44 -24.64
C THR A 271 12.08 4.76 -25.03
N PRO A 272 13.29 5.05 -24.53
CA PRO A 272 14.04 6.20 -25.03
C PRO A 272 14.17 6.06 -26.55
N THR A 273 13.67 7.03 -27.31
CA THR A 273 13.93 7.10 -28.74
C THR A 273 15.43 7.16 -28.92
N ALA A 274 16.01 6.15 -29.56
CA ALA A 274 17.39 6.21 -30.00
C ALA A 274 17.54 7.50 -30.81
N ALA A 275 18.36 8.43 -30.32
CA ALA A 275 18.74 9.59 -31.10
C ALA A 275 19.24 9.06 -32.44
N ALA A 276 18.57 9.45 -33.53
CA ALA A 276 19.03 9.13 -34.86
C ALA A 276 20.48 9.58 -34.93
N ALA A 277 21.39 8.63 -35.15
CA ALA A 277 22.73 8.98 -35.53
C ALA A 277 22.60 9.79 -36.82
N ASP A 278 22.95 11.07 -36.77
CA ASP A 278 23.14 11.90 -37.95
C ASP A 278 24.27 11.26 -38.78
N ASP A 279 23.89 10.29 -39.60
CA ASP A 279 24.62 9.86 -40.77
C ASP A 279 24.07 10.67 -41.95
N GLN A 280 24.65 11.86 -42.16
CA GLN A 280 25.04 12.38 -43.48
C GLN A 280 26.22 13.32 -43.20
N GLY A 281 27.45 13.02 -43.60
CA GLY A 281 27.81 12.62 -44.95
C GLY A 281 28.64 13.77 -45.50
N GLY A 282 29.96 13.58 -45.50
CA GLY A 282 30.88 14.57 -46.05
C GLY A 282 30.64 14.74 -47.53
N ASP A 283 30.63 15.99 -47.98
CA ASP A 283 30.85 16.33 -49.37
C ASP A 283 32.17 17.08 -49.51
N GLN A 284 32.92 16.62 -50.51
CA GLN A 284 34.08 17.26 -51.11
C GLN A 284 33.69 18.53 -51.87
#